data_AF-A0A3D3QI07-F1
#
_entry.id   AF-A0A3D3QI07-F1
#
_cell.length_a   1.000
_cell.length_b   1.000
_cell.length_c   1.000
_cell.angle_alpha   90.00
_cell.angle_beta   90.00
_cell.angle_gamma   90.00
#
_symmetry.space_group_name_H-M   'P 1'
#
loop_
_entity.id
_entity.type
_entity.pdbx_description
1 polymer ?
#
loop_
_entity_poly.entity_id
_entity_poly.type
_entity_poly.pdbx_seq_one_letter_code
_entity_poly.pdbx_strand_id
1 'polypeptide(L)'
;MLSLRLDINPVPASRPRVSRFGTYYGKRHKAARSETLALLSEMREEGLLPEAPLSGRLRVWVVFSVKKPKTTKLTTPRGDIDNYLKLLLDCCTGYIWEDDQQITHICAFKDFAVGEGFIDLLVEENDDGATDGVVRQDSEETLPDSAHPGTPRNTGFDFCAGGHVSLPDLPPRGES
;
A
#
# COMPACT_ATOMS: atom_id res chain seq x y z
N MET A 1 9.56 5.35 8.86
CA MET A 1 8.89 4.16 8.29
C MET A 1 7.83 3.69 9.28
N LEU A 2 6.57 3.61 8.84
CA LEU A 2 5.41 3.18 9.62
C LEU A 2 4.89 1.86 9.04
N SER A 3 4.64 0.86 9.88
CA SER A 3 4.08 -0.43 9.49
C SER A 3 2.81 -0.69 10.31
N LEU A 4 1.72 -1.01 9.63
CA LEU A 4 0.40 -1.16 10.20
C LEU A 4 -0.30 -2.38 9.61
N ARG A 5 -1.02 -3.12 10.47
CA ARG A 5 -2.00 -4.12 10.03
C ARG A 5 -3.39 -3.66 10.41
N LEU A 6 -4.30 -3.65 9.44
CA LEU A 6 -5.73 -3.41 9.65
C LEU A 6 -6.45 -4.75 9.59
N ASP A 7 -7.01 -5.20 10.72
CA ASP A 7 -7.77 -6.45 10.82
C ASP A 7 -9.21 -6.28 10.31
N ILE A 8 -9.32 -5.75 9.09
CA ILE A 8 -10.58 -5.57 8.37
C ILE A 8 -10.51 -6.32 7.05
N ASN A 9 -11.59 -7.01 6.70
CA ASN A 9 -11.67 -7.65 5.39
C ASN A 9 -11.71 -6.57 4.28
N PRO A 10 -10.72 -6.54 3.36
CA PRO A 10 -10.66 -5.51 2.34
C PRO A 10 -11.89 -5.55 1.41
N VAL A 11 -12.41 -4.36 1.09
CA VAL A 11 -13.56 -4.20 0.18
C VAL A 11 -13.18 -3.18 -0.91
N PRO A 12 -13.41 -3.49 -2.21
CA PRO A 12 -13.15 -2.52 -3.26
C PRO A 12 -14.17 -1.38 -3.20
N ALA A 13 -13.71 -0.15 -3.41
CA ALA A 13 -14.60 1.01 -3.53
C ALA A 13 -15.65 0.79 -4.63
N SER A 14 -16.93 1.02 -4.32
CA SER A 14 -17.95 1.10 -5.36
C SER A 14 -17.84 2.44 -6.09
N ARG A 15 -17.92 2.44 -7.42
CA ARG A 15 -18.02 3.69 -8.19
C ARG A 15 -19.23 4.53 -7.72
N PRO A 16 -19.10 5.86 -7.64
CA PRO A 16 -20.24 6.74 -7.35
C PRO A 16 -21.37 6.50 -8.34
N ARG A 17 -22.59 6.38 -7.83
CA ARG A 17 -23.79 6.25 -8.67
C ARG A 17 -24.37 7.63 -8.92
N VAL A 18 -24.71 7.89 -10.17
CA VAL A 18 -25.36 9.15 -10.57
C VAL A 18 -26.86 9.03 -10.31
N SER A 19 -27.41 10.01 -9.61
CA SER A 19 -28.85 10.20 -9.40
C SER A 19 -29.28 11.56 -9.95
N ARG A 20 -30.59 11.82 -10.00
CA ARG A 20 -31.14 13.12 -10.43
C ARG A 20 -30.60 14.32 -9.64
N PHE A 21 -30.15 14.10 -8.40
CA PHE A 21 -29.73 15.16 -7.47
C PHE A 21 -28.25 15.09 -7.08
N GLY A 22 -27.42 14.38 -7.86
CA GLY A 22 -25.99 14.26 -7.62
C GLY A 22 -25.52 12.82 -7.49
N THR A 23 -24.27 12.65 -7.04
CA THR A 23 -23.60 11.35 -6.93
C THR A 23 -23.66 10.78 -5.52
N TYR A 24 -23.84 9.48 -5.38
CA TYR A 24 -23.83 8.81 -4.08
C TYR A 24 -23.12 7.45 -4.12
N TYR A 25 -22.48 7.10 -3.01
CA TYR A 25 -21.89 5.76 -2.82
C TYR A 25 -22.91 4.73 -2.37
N GLY A 26 -22.70 3.47 -2.77
CA GLY A 26 -23.54 2.35 -2.36
C GLY A 26 -23.40 2.00 -0.87
N LYS A 27 -24.39 1.30 -0.32
CA LYS A 27 -24.43 0.92 1.11
C LYS A 27 -23.18 0.18 1.57
N ARG A 28 -22.70 -0.78 0.77
CA ARG A 28 -21.50 -1.58 1.08
C ARG A 28 -20.23 -0.73 1.20
N HIS A 29 -20.05 0.25 0.31
CA HIS A 29 -18.93 1.18 0.39
C HIS A 29 -19.00 2.04 1.65
N LYS A 30 -20.18 2.57 1.98
CA LYS A 30 -20.37 3.37 3.20
C LYS A 30 -20.06 2.56 4.46
N ALA A 31 -20.51 1.30 4.52
CA ALA A 31 -20.21 0.40 5.63
C ALA A 31 -18.71 0.13 5.77
N ALA A 32 -18.04 -0.27 4.67
CA ALA A 32 -16.60 -0.54 4.69
C ALA A 32 -15.77 0.70 5.07
N ARG A 33 -16.15 1.89 4.56
CA ARG A 33 -15.53 3.16 4.96
C ARG A 33 -15.71 3.41 6.45
N SER A 34 -16.92 3.29 6.97
CA SER A 34 -17.22 3.54 8.38
C SER A 34 -16.47 2.58 9.31
N GLU A 35 -16.38 1.30 8.93
CA GLU A 35 -15.66 0.26 9.68
C GLU A 35 -14.15 0.53 9.70
N THR A 36 -13.58 0.91 8.55
CA THR A 36 -12.14 1.26 8.45
C THR A 36 -11.82 2.50 9.30
N LEU A 37 -12.67 3.53 9.26
CA LEU A 37 -12.48 4.75 10.05
C LEU A 37 -12.61 4.50 11.56
N ALA A 38 -13.54 3.64 11.98
CA ALA A 38 -13.67 3.24 13.38
C ALA A 38 -12.39 2.55 13.87
N LEU A 39 -11.88 1.58 13.10
CA LEU A 39 -10.63 0.89 13.42
C LEU A 39 -9.45 1.88 13.49
N LEU A 40 -9.31 2.80 12.53
CA LEU A 40 -8.26 3.81 12.56
C LEU A 40 -8.37 4.75 13.77
N SER A 41 -9.59 5.06 14.22
CA SER A 41 -9.82 5.84 15.44
C SER A 41 -9.37 5.10 16.69
N GLU A 42 -9.75 3.82 16.81
CA GLU A 42 -9.33 2.95 17.91
C GLU A 42 -7.80 2.84 17.96
N MET A 43 -7.15 2.59 16.82
CA MET A 43 -5.68 2.52 16.73
C MET A 43 -4.99 3.84 17.10
N ARG A 44 -5.62 4.99 16.84
CA ARG A 44 -5.10 6.30 17.28
C ARG A 44 -5.19 6.45 18.80
N GLU A 45 -6.31 6.05 19.39
CA GLU A 45 -6.52 6.08 20.85
C GLU A 45 -5.56 5.12 21.58
N GLU A 46 -5.23 3.99 20.97
CA GLU A 46 -4.24 3.02 21.47
C GLU A 46 -2.78 3.47 21.27
N GLY A 47 -2.54 4.57 20.57
CA GLY A 47 -1.18 5.07 20.28
C GLY A 47 -0.42 4.22 19.26
N LEU A 48 -1.12 3.43 18.44
CA LEU A 48 -0.53 2.64 17.35
C LEU A 48 -0.31 3.49 16.08
N LEU A 49 -0.96 4.65 15.98
CA LEU A 49 -0.79 5.63 14.91
C LEU A 49 0.09 6.80 15.36
N PRO A 50 0.74 7.51 14.43
CA PRO A 50 1.50 8.70 14.78
C PRO A 50 0.59 9.77 15.39
N GLU A 51 1.10 10.52 16.38
CA GLU A 51 0.35 11.57 17.08
C GLU A 51 -0.21 12.61 16.09
N ALA A 52 0.63 13.02 15.13
CA ALA A 52 0.26 13.85 13.99
C ALA A 52 0.38 13.05 12.69
N PRO A 53 -0.49 13.29 11.69
CA PRO A 53 -0.33 12.69 10.37
C PRO A 53 1.01 13.09 9.72
N LEU A 54 1.56 12.20 8.90
CA LEU A 54 2.79 12.44 8.13
C LEU A 54 2.55 13.55 7.09
N SER A 55 3.54 14.42 6.88
CA SER A 55 3.42 15.63 6.02
C SER A 55 4.40 15.66 4.85
N GLY A 56 5.42 14.80 4.84
CA GLY A 56 6.41 14.66 3.78
C GLY A 56 5.93 13.85 2.58
N ARG A 57 6.85 13.55 1.63
CA ARG A 57 6.55 12.71 0.47
C ARG A 57 6.50 11.25 0.88
N LEU A 58 5.45 10.55 0.45
CA LEU A 58 5.18 9.20 0.88
C LEU A 58 5.40 8.19 -0.23
N ARG A 59 5.98 7.06 0.15
CA ARG A 59 5.99 5.81 -0.62
C ARG A 59 5.19 4.78 0.16
N VAL A 60 4.24 4.14 -0.51
CA VAL A 60 3.26 3.27 0.14
C VAL A 60 3.29 1.88 -0.47
N TRP A 61 3.35 0.85 0.37
CA TRP A 61 3.18 -0.54 -0.02
C TRP A 61 1.96 -1.11 0.67
N VAL A 62 1.10 -1.78 -0.10
CA VAL A 62 -0.16 -2.32 0.40
C VAL A 62 -0.31 -3.77 -0.02
N VAL A 63 -0.67 -4.64 0.92
CA VAL A 63 -1.10 -6.01 0.64
C VAL A 63 -2.54 -6.18 1.12
N PHE A 64 -3.44 -6.43 0.17
CA PHE A 64 -4.84 -6.71 0.43
C PHE A 64 -5.05 -8.23 0.53
N SER A 65 -5.20 -8.74 1.76
CA SER A 65 -5.53 -10.14 2.04
C SER A 65 -7.03 -10.29 2.18
N VAL A 66 -7.71 -10.73 1.11
CA VAL A 66 -9.18 -10.76 1.05
C VAL A 66 -9.70 -12.11 1.53
N LYS A 67 -10.67 -12.12 2.46
CA LYS A 67 -11.34 -13.34 2.91
C LYS A 67 -11.92 -14.09 1.72
N LYS A 68 -11.48 -15.34 1.53
CA LYS A 68 -11.95 -16.18 0.41
C LYS A 68 -13.39 -16.62 0.64
N PRO A 69 -14.34 -16.27 -0.26
CA PRO A 69 -15.69 -16.79 -0.17
C PRO A 69 -15.68 -18.32 -0.35
N LYS A 70 -16.43 -19.06 0.48
CA LYS A 70 -16.47 -20.53 0.45
C LYS A 70 -16.81 -21.13 -0.92
N THR A 71 -17.58 -20.41 -1.74
CA THR A 71 -18.10 -20.87 -3.03
C THR A 71 -17.34 -20.35 -4.24
N THR A 72 -16.29 -19.54 -4.06
CA THR A 72 -15.58 -18.94 -5.19
C THR A 72 -14.70 -19.97 -5.90
N LYS A 73 -14.72 -19.94 -7.23
CA LYS A 73 -13.75 -20.64 -8.09
C LYS A 73 -12.60 -19.74 -8.55
N LEU A 74 -12.64 -18.46 -8.18
CA LEU A 74 -11.60 -17.52 -8.57
C LEU A 74 -10.30 -17.83 -7.86
N THR A 75 -9.20 -17.65 -8.59
CA THR A 75 -7.83 -17.74 -8.06
C THR A 75 -7.38 -16.44 -7.40
N THR A 76 -7.97 -15.30 -7.79
CA THR A 76 -7.69 -13.97 -7.22
C THR A 76 -8.96 -13.28 -6.71
N PRO A 77 -8.86 -12.36 -5.73
CA PRO A 77 -10.00 -11.58 -5.23
C PRO A 77 -10.69 -10.74 -6.32
N ARG A 78 -12.01 -10.61 -6.18
CA ARG A 78 -12.86 -9.79 -7.08
C ARG A 78 -12.61 -8.29 -6.88
N GLY A 79 -12.84 -7.52 -7.94
CA GLY A 79 -12.74 -6.08 -7.94
C GLY A 79 -11.32 -5.61 -8.30
N ASP A 80 -11.23 -4.45 -8.92
CA ASP A 80 -9.97 -3.91 -9.40
C ASP A 80 -9.13 -3.37 -8.23
N ILE A 81 -7.81 -3.52 -8.32
CA ILE A 81 -6.89 -3.15 -7.24
C ILE A 81 -6.88 -1.65 -6.96
N ASP A 82 -7.12 -0.83 -7.99
CA ASP A 82 -7.29 0.62 -7.87
C ASP A 82 -8.49 1.00 -6.98
N ASN A 83 -9.57 0.22 -7.00
CA ASN A 83 -10.73 0.46 -6.13
C ASN A 83 -10.43 0.09 -4.67
N TYR A 84 -9.60 -0.92 -4.41
CA TYR A 84 -9.15 -1.23 -3.06
C TYR A 84 -8.25 -0.11 -2.52
N LEU A 85 -7.28 0.30 -3.33
CA LEU A 85 -6.43 1.45 -3.05
C LEU A 85 -7.27 2.69 -2.76
N LYS A 86 -8.20 3.04 -3.65
CA LYS A 86 -9.04 4.22 -3.47
C LYS A 86 -9.73 4.26 -2.11
N LEU A 87 -10.38 3.17 -1.69
CA LEU A 87 -11.06 3.15 -0.40
C LEU A 87 -10.07 3.32 0.76
N LEU A 88 -8.95 2.59 0.73
CA LEU A 88 -7.94 2.66 1.77
C LEU A 88 -7.35 4.07 1.88
N LEU A 89 -6.92 4.64 0.75
CA LEU A 89 -6.34 5.97 0.69
C LEU A 89 -7.32 7.03 1.22
N ASP A 90 -8.57 6.99 0.75
CA ASP A 90 -9.62 7.91 1.20
C ASP A 90 -9.93 7.76 2.72
N CYS A 91 -9.55 6.66 3.38
CA CYS A 91 -9.77 6.44 4.82
C CYS A 91 -8.55 6.81 5.67
N CYS A 92 -7.34 6.59 5.16
CA CYS A 92 -6.09 6.87 5.87
C CYS A 92 -5.76 8.38 5.90
N THR A 93 -6.30 9.17 4.98
CA THR A 93 -6.19 10.64 5.00
C THR A 93 -6.77 11.23 6.30
N GLY A 94 -5.98 12.06 6.97
CA GLY A 94 -6.26 12.63 8.30
C GLY A 94 -5.88 11.72 9.47
N TYR A 95 -5.57 10.44 9.23
CA TYR A 95 -5.15 9.48 10.27
C TYR A 95 -3.66 9.17 10.17
N ILE A 96 -3.19 8.81 8.99
CA ILE A 96 -1.80 8.39 8.74
C ILE A 96 -1.02 9.52 8.06
N TRP A 97 -1.62 10.21 7.10
CA TRP A 97 -1.05 11.34 6.37
C TRP A 97 -2.08 12.46 6.24
N GLU A 98 -1.64 13.68 5.97
CA GLU A 98 -2.52 14.84 5.87
C GLU A 98 -3.42 14.78 4.64
N ASP A 99 -2.85 14.39 3.49
CA ASP A 99 -3.52 14.37 2.19
C ASP A 99 -2.95 13.26 1.28
N ASP A 100 -3.79 12.61 0.48
CA ASP A 100 -3.35 11.53 -0.42
C ASP A 100 -2.45 12.04 -1.55
N GLN A 101 -2.45 13.35 -1.83
CA GLN A 101 -1.51 14.00 -2.77
C GLN A 101 -0.03 13.81 -2.38
N GLN A 102 0.27 13.51 -1.12
CA GLN A 102 1.63 13.25 -0.65
C GLN A 102 2.19 11.93 -1.17
N ILE A 103 1.34 11.00 -1.62
CA ILE A 103 1.74 9.68 -2.07
C ILE A 103 2.27 9.76 -3.49
N THR A 104 3.60 9.71 -3.62
CA THR A 104 4.28 9.81 -4.91
C THR A 104 4.53 8.44 -5.54
N HIS A 105 4.61 7.39 -4.73
CA HIS A 105 4.82 6.02 -5.18
C HIS A 105 3.90 5.08 -4.42
N ILE A 106 3.27 4.16 -5.15
CA ILE A 106 2.44 3.12 -4.56
C ILE A 106 2.71 1.77 -5.21
N CYS A 107 2.87 0.75 -4.38
CA CYS A 107 2.94 -0.64 -4.79
C CYS A 107 1.82 -1.40 -4.08
N ALA A 108 1.02 -2.15 -4.83
CA ALA A 108 -0.14 -2.83 -4.26
C ALA A 108 -0.27 -4.25 -4.78
N PHE A 109 -0.61 -5.17 -3.88
CA PHE A 109 -0.91 -6.56 -4.17
C PHE A 109 -2.27 -6.93 -3.59
N LYS A 110 -2.96 -7.87 -4.21
CA LYS A 110 -4.17 -8.48 -3.65
C LYS A 110 -4.13 -9.99 -3.81
N ASP A 111 -4.48 -10.70 -2.76
CA ASP A 111 -4.65 -12.14 -2.80
C ASP A 111 -5.71 -12.60 -1.79
N PHE A 112 -6.07 -13.87 -1.83
CA PHE A 112 -6.94 -14.47 -0.83
C PHE A 112 -6.20 -14.73 0.47
N ALA A 113 -6.80 -14.33 1.59
CA ALA A 113 -6.33 -14.65 2.92
C ALA A 113 -6.58 -16.12 3.26
N VAL A 114 -5.66 -16.71 4.04
CA VAL A 114 -5.87 -17.99 4.73
C VAL A 114 -6.63 -17.71 6.03
N GLY A 115 -7.95 -17.45 5.92
CA GLY A 115 -8.81 -17.16 7.07
C GLY A 115 -9.57 -15.84 6.93
N GLU A 116 -9.52 -15.01 7.97
CA GLU A 116 -10.08 -13.67 7.96
C GLU A 116 -9.25 -12.73 7.08
N GLY A 117 -9.90 -11.71 6.53
CA GLY A 117 -9.23 -10.73 5.68
C GLY A 117 -8.58 -9.62 6.50
N PHE A 118 -7.49 -9.07 5.98
CA PHE A 118 -6.73 -7.98 6.58
C PHE A 118 -6.00 -7.16 5.51
N ILE A 119 -5.47 -6.00 5.91
CA ILE A 119 -4.65 -5.13 5.07
C ILE A 119 -3.32 -4.90 5.78
N ASP A 120 -2.21 -5.21 5.12
CA ASP A 120 -0.89 -4.76 5.56
C ASP A 120 -0.52 -3.49 4.81
N LEU A 121 -0.11 -2.47 5.56
CA LEU A 121 0.24 -1.15 5.07
C LEU A 121 1.63 -0.77 5.58
N LEU A 122 2.54 -0.47 4.67
CA LEU A 122 3.86 0.06 4.95
C LEU A 122 3.97 1.44 4.31
N VAL A 123 4.41 2.43 5.10
CA VAL A 123 4.58 3.80 4.66
C VAL A 123 6.00 4.26 4.98
N GLU A 124 6.70 4.72 3.94
CA GLU A 124 7.97 5.42 4.08
C GLU A 124 7.75 6.90 3.76
N GLU A 125 8.15 7.76 4.70
CA GLU A 125 8.22 9.20 4.49
C GLU A 125 9.64 9.58 4.10
N ASN A 126 9.77 10.36 3.04
CA ASN A 126 11.01 11.00 2.65
C ASN A 126 10.89 12.50 2.93
N ASP A 127 11.82 13.01 3.74
CA ASP A 127 11.99 14.44 3.93
C ASP A 127 12.70 15.00 2.70
N ASP A 128 12.07 15.96 2.02
CA ASP A 128 12.65 16.63 0.85
C ASP A 128 13.82 17.55 1.28
N GLY A 129 14.96 16.94 1.58
CA GLY A 129 16.26 17.58 1.69
C GLY A 129 17.20 17.04 0.60
N ALA A 130 17.34 17.81 -0.49
CA ALA A 130 18.34 17.71 -1.56
C ALA A 130 18.06 16.81 -2.79
N THR A 131 17.73 17.50 -3.90
CA THR A 131 18.13 17.22 -5.30
C THR A 131 17.88 15.84 -5.89
N ASP A 132 16.73 15.68 -6.56
CA ASP A 132 16.63 14.79 -7.72
C ASP A 132 17.48 15.39 -8.85
N GLY A 133 18.70 14.88 -9.01
CA GLY A 133 19.52 15.12 -10.18
C GLY A 133 18.79 14.60 -11.41
N VAL A 134 18.24 15.53 -12.20
CA VAL A 134 17.78 15.28 -13.56
C VAL A 134 18.99 14.74 -14.35
N VAL A 135 19.07 13.42 -14.52
CA VAL A 135 19.92 12.80 -15.53
C VAL A 135 19.27 13.11 -16.88
N ARG A 136 19.75 14.17 -17.53
CA ARG A 136 19.55 14.38 -18.96
C ARG A 136 20.30 13.26 -19.68
N GLN A 137 19.60 12.35 -20.34
CA GLN A 137 20.21 11.51 -21.36
C GLN A 137 20.28 12.33 -22.65
N ASP A 138 21.40 13.01 -22.85
CA ASP A 138 21.81 13.43 -24.18
C ASP A 138 22.49 12.23 -24.87
N SER A 139 22.04 11.97 -26.08
CA SER A 139 22.50 10.98 -27.05
C SER A 139 23.98 11.09 -27.40
N GLU A 140 24.70 9.96 -27.48
CA GLU A 140 25.50 9.58 -28.67
C GLU A 140 26.07 8.15 -28.57
N GLU A 141 26.35 7.61 -29.74
CA GLU A 141 26.49 6.23 -30.17
C GLU A 141 27.95 5.73 -30.06
N THR A 142 28.21 4.53 -29.51
CA THR A 142 29.27 3.61 -30.01
C THR A 142 29.20 2.21 -29.39
N LEU A 143 29.00 1.18 -30.22
CA LEU A 143 29.37 -0.23 -29.95
C LEU A 143 30.89 -0.37 -30.20
N PRO A 144 31.65 -1.21 -29.46
CA PRO A 144 31.68 -2.65 -29.76
C PRO A 144 31.98 -3.64 -28.61
N ASP A 145 31.48 -4.85 -28.84
CA ASP A 145 32.04 -6.21 -28.64
C ASP A 145 32.57 -6.76 -27.28
N SER A 146 31.91 -7.86 -26.89
CA SER A 146 32.34 -9.04 -26.12
C SER A 146 32.98 -8.91 -24.71
N ALA A 147 32.30 -9.56 -23.74
CA ALA A 147 32.83 -10.61 -22.83
C ALA A 147 32.52 -10.44 -21.31
N HIS A 148 31.72 -11.41 -20.83
CA HIS A 148 31.59 -11.99 -19.47
C HIS A 148 30.68 -11.36 -18.38
N PRO A 149 29.98 -12.22 -17.61
CA PRO A 149 28.82 -11.85 -16.80
C PRO A 149 29.23 -11.53 -15.36
N GLY A 150 29.06 -10.27 -14.97
CA GLY A 150 29.05 -9.85 -13.57
C GLY A 150 27.62 -9.55 -13.14
N THR A 151 27.00 -10.48 -12.41
CA THR A 151 25.66 -10.33 -11.83
C THR A 151 25.59 -9.03 -10.99
N PRO A 152 24.62 -8.13 -11.21
CA PRO A 152 24.40 -7.04 -10.27
C PRO A 152 23.89 -7.61 -8.95
N ARG A 153 24.47 -7.11 -7.85
CA ARG A 153 24.03 -7.39 -6.48
C ARG A 153 22.56 -7.06 -6.37
N ASN A 154 21.76 -8.08 -6.05
CA ASN A 154 20.35 -7.98 -5.77
C ASN A 154 20.14 -7.12 -4.51
N THR A 155 19.62 -5.90 -4.68
CA THR A 155 19.14 -5.05 -3.58
C THR A 155 17.61 -4.86 -3.67
N GLY A 156 16.89 -5.81 -4.26
CA GLY A 156 15.43 -5.77 -4.37
C GLY A 156 14.82 -7.02 -3.74
N PHE A 157 13.92 -6.80 -2.78
CA PHE A 157 13.04 -7.77 -2.11
C PHE A 157 12.88 -9.13 -2.83
N ASP A 158 13.35 -10.22 -2.22
CA ASP A 158 13.13 -11.57 -2.73
C ASP A 158 11.71 -12.05 -2.35
N PHE A 159 10.92 -12.36 -3.37
CA PHE A 159 9.55 -12.87 -3.24
C PHE A 159 9.57 -14.40 -3.20
N CYS A 160 9.18 -14.99 -2.08
CA CYS A 160 8.93 -16.44 -2.00
C CYS A 160 7.54 -16.78 -2.57
N ALA A 161 7.44 -17.90 -3.28
CA ALA A 161 6.18 -18.43 -3.80
C ALA A 161 5.22 -18.73 -2.63
N GLY A 162 4.26 -17.82 -2.41
CA GLY A 162 3.34 -17.88 -1.27
C GLY A 162 2.79 -16.53 -0.79
N GLY A 163 3.17 -15.41 -1.42
CA GLY A 163 2.63 -14.09 -1.08
C GLY A 163 3.20 -13.49 0.22
N HIS A 164 4.21 -14.12 0.81
CA HIS A 164 4.93 -13.54 1.94
C HIS A 164 5.98 -12.56 1.42
N VAL A 165 5.88 -11.31 1.83
CA VAL A 165 6.98 -10.35 1.70
C VAL A 165 7.99 -10.67 2.81
N SER A 166 9.22 -11.00 2.45
CA SER A 166 10.32 -11.01 3.40
C SER A 166 10.75 -9.56 3.60
N LEU A 167 10.52 -9.01 4.79
CA LEU A 167 11.12 -7.73 5.19
C LEU A 167 12.65 -7.89 5.24
N PRO A 168 13.43 -6.88 4.86
CA PRO A 168 14.89 -6.92 5.00
C PRO A 168 15.26 -7.14 6.48
N ASP A 169 16.17 -8.09 6.73
CA ASP A 169 16.64 -8.49 8.05
C ASP A 169 16.96 -7.27 8.92
N LEU A 170 16.23 -7.12 10.03
CA LEU A 170 16.64 -6.22 11.10
C LEU A 170 18.01 -6.70 11.61
N PRO A 171 19.02 -5.81 11.75
CA PRO A 171 20.20 -6.17 12.51
C PRO A 171 19.78 -6.53 13.95
N PRO A 172 20.35 -7.58 14.56
CA PRO A 172 20.02 -7.94 15.92
C PRO A 172 20.32 -6.74 16.83
N ARG A 173 19.35 -6.38 17.67
CA ARG A 173 19.54 -5.34 18.69
C ARG A 173 20.74 -5.76 19.53
N GLY A 174 21.80 -4.95 19.47
CA GLY A 174 22.93 -5.09 20.37
C GLY A 174 22.43 -5.00 21.81
N GLU A 175 22.74 -6.03 22.59
CA GLU A 175 22.63 -5.99 24.03
C GLU A 175 23.63 -4.96 24.57
N SER A 176 23.15 -4.06 25.42
CA SER A 176 23.95 -3.24 26.32
C SER A 176 23.24 -3.15 27.66
#